data_AF-A0A916IQE6-F1
#
_entry.id   AF-A0A916IQE6-F1
#
_cell.length_a   1.000
_cell.length_b   1.000
_cell.length_c   1.000
_cell.angle_alpha   90.00
_cell.angle_beta   90.00
_cell.angle_gamma   90.00
#
_symmetry.space_group_name_H-M   'P 1'
#
loop_
_entity.id
_entity.type
_entity.pdbx_description
1 polymer ?
#
loop_
_entity_poly.entity_id
_entity_poly.type
_entity_poly.pdbx_seq_one_letter_code
_entity_poly.pdbx_strand_id
1 'polypeptide(L)'
;MSEKQSFFSHETLEKNIGWLIICTILVVSIAGLVQIVPLFFQHSTTKPDVGIKPYSPLRLMGRDIYIREGCVGCHSQQVRTLQAETERYGHFSTAGESVYDHPFLWGSKRTGPDLARVGGRYSDDWQRIHLRNPRDVVPESVMPSYPWLEKAQLPTNDVQARMRALVRLGVPYTEAEIAKAPEELKGKSEEDALVAYLQELGTNRRNVRVDAAAAAPAKE
;
A
#
# COMPACT_ATOMS: atom_id res chain seq x y z
N MET A 1 -19.08 -4.37 -61.99
CA MET A 1 -18.95 -4.95 -60.64
C MET A 1 -19.02 -3.78 -59.67
N SER A 2 -20.14 -3.59 -58.99
CA SER A 2 -20.33 -2.46 -58.07
C SER A 2 -19.59 -2.79 -56.77
N GLU A 3 -18.49 -2.09 -56.49
CA GLU A 3 -17.83 -2.18 -55.20
C GLU A 3 -18.79 -1.63 -54.14
N LYS A 4 -19.27 -2.54 -53.27
CA LYS A 4 -19.94 -2.16 -52.03
C LYS A 4 -18.94 -1.39 -51.18
N GLN A 5 -18.94 -0.07 -51.30
CA GLN A 5 -18.28 0.80 -50.34
C GLN A 5 -18.90 0.51 -48.97
N SER A 6 -18.13 -0.12 -48.09
CA SER A 6 -18.53 -0.36 -46.72
C SER A 6 -18.87 0.99 -46.10
N PHE A 7 -20.08 1.12 -45.54
CA PHE A 7 -20.49 2.31 -44.78
C PHE A 7 -19.45 2.71 -43.72
N PHE A 8 -18.67 1.73 -43.25
CA PHE A 8 -17.56 1.91 -42.34
C PHE A 8 -16.24 1.63 -43.06
N SER A 9 -15.55 2.69 -43.51
CA SER A 9 -14.21 2.64 -44.09
C SER A 9 -13.28 3.57 -43.32
N HIS A 10 -11.96 3.42 -43.55
CA HIS A 10 -10.96 4.33 -42.98
C HIS A 10 -11.24 5.79 -43.34
N GLU A 11 -11.62 6.03 -44.60
CA GLU A 11 -11.98 7.34 -45.10
C GLU A 11 -13.21 7.92 -44.39
N THR A 12 -14.22 7.10 -44.06
CA THR A 12 -15.38 7.52 -43.26
C THR A 12 -14.97 7.96 -41.87
N LEU A 13 -14.01 7.27 -41.23
CA LEU A 13 -13.51 7.62 -39.89
C LEU A 13 -12.73 8.93 -39.88
N GLU A 14 -11.85 9.13 -40.86
CA GLU A 14 -11.00 10.34 -40.95
C GLU A 14 -11.82 11.59 -41.24
N LYS A 15 -12.88 11.47 -42.04
CA LYS A 15 -13.73 12.60 -42.43
C LYS A 15 -14.79 12.97 -41.39
N ASN A 16 -15.07 12.10 -40.41
CA ASN A 16 -16.11 12.30 -39.40
C ASN A 16 -15.52 12.30 -37.98
N ILE A 17 -15.37 13.50 -37.42
CA ILE A 17 -14.78 13.68 -36.07
C ILE A 17 -15.54 12.92 -34.97
N GLY A 18 -16.88 12.83 -35.06
CA GLY A 18 -17.69 12.09 -34.10
C GLY A 18 -17.39 10.59 -34.09
N TRP A 19 -17.25 9.98 -35.27
CA TRP A 19 -16.86 8.58 -35.40
C TRP A 19 -15.45 8.33 -34.90
N LEU A 20 -14.51 9.23 -35.20
CA LEU A 20 -13.14 9.15 -34.71
C LEU A 20 -13.06 9.17 -33.18
N ILE A 21 -13.83 10.06 -32.52
CA ILE A 21 -13.91 10.14 -31.05
C ILE A 21 -14.47 8.83 -30.47
N ILE A 22 -15.59 8.33 -30.99
CA ILE A 22 -16.23 7.10 -30.50
C ILE A 22 -15.28 5.91 -30.62
N CYS A 23 -14.64 5.73 -31.77
CA CYS A 23 -13.71 4.62 -31.99
C CYS A 23 -12.47 4.73 -31.12
N THR A 24 -11.94 5.94 -30.90
CA THR A 24 -10.79 6.15 -30.01
C THR A 24 -11.13 5.79 -28.57
N ILE A 25 -12.29 6.22 -28.07
CA ILE A 25 -12.76 5.85 -26.73
C ILE A 25 -12.85 4.34 -26.62
N LEU A 26 -13.49 3.67 -27.60
CA LEU A 26 -13.65 2.22 -27.58
C LEU A 26 -12.31 1.49 -27.55
N VAL A 27 -11.35 1.88 -28.38
CA VAL A 27 -10.01 1.27 -28.43
C VAL A 27 -9.25 1.47 -27.12
N VAL A 28 -9.25 2.68 -26.56
CA VAL A 28 -8.57 2.97 -25.28
C VAL A 28 -9.23 2.23 -24.12
N SER A 29 -10.57 2.14 -24.11
CA SER A 29 -11.32 1.43 -23.06
C SER A 29 -11.01 -0.07 -23.01
N ILE A 30 -10.72 -0.72 -24.14
CA ILE A 30 -10.40 -2.16 -24.17
C ILE A 30 -9.20 -2.49 -23.26
N ALA A 31 -8.13 -1.69 -23.31
CA ALA A 31 -6.95 -1.91 -22.49
C ALA A 31 -7.27 -1.84 -20.98
N GLY A 32 -8.04 -0.83 -20.57
CA GLY A 32 -8.48 -0.67 -19.17
C GLY A 32 -9.41 -1.79 -18.72
N LEU A 33 -10.36 -2.20 -19.57
CA LEU A 33 -11.28 -3.29 -19.26
C LEU A 33 -10.55 -4.62 -19.07
N VAL A 34 -9.62 -4.96 -19.97
CA VAL A 34 -8.89 -6.24 -19.91
C VAL A 34 -7.91 -6.30 -18.73
N GLN A 35 -7.30 -5.18 -18.34
CA GLN A 35 -6.30 -5.18 -17.26
C GLN A 35 -6.91 -4.98 -15.87
N ILE A 36 -7.94 -4.15 -15.72
CA ILE A 36 -8.47 -3.74 -14.41
C ILE A 36 -9.65 -4.61 -13.99
N VAL A 37 -10.60 -4.86 -14.89
CA VAL A 37 -11.86 -5.54 -14.52
C VAL A 37 -11.63 -6.96 -13.97
N PRO A 38 -10.80 -7.81 -14.58
CA PRO A 38 -10.53 -9.16 -14.05
C PRO A 38 -9.94 -9.17 -12.63
N LEU A 39 -9.15 -8.14 -12.26
CA LEU A 39 -8.50 -8.07 -10.95
C LEU A 39 -9.49 -7.93 -9.80
N PHE A 40 -10.69 -7.37 -10.02
CA PHE A 40 -11.76 -7.33 -9.02
C PHE A 40 -12.32 -8.72 -8.66
N PHE A 41 -12.17 -9.69 -9.56
CA PHE A 41 -12.71 -11.05 -9.38
C PHE A 41 -11.61 -12.08 -9.06
N GLN A 42 -10.34 -11.66 -9.08
CA GLN A 42 -9.21 -12.55 -8.83
C GLN A 42 -8.95 -12.69 -7.33
N HIS A 43 -9.18 -13.89 -6.79
CA HIS A 43 -9.02 -14.14 -5.34
C HIS A 43 -7.59 -13.94 -4.81
N SER A 44 -6.57 -14.14 -5.64
CA SER A 44 -5.17 -13.93 -5.22
C SER A 44 -4.83 -12.46 -4.96
N THR A 45 -5.65 -11.51 -5.42
CA THR A 45 -5.43 -10.07 -5.23
C THR A 45 -6.49 -9.43 -4.33
N THR A 46 -7.58 -10.13 -4.01
CA THR A 46 -8.70 -9.60 -3.21
C THR A 46 -8.83 -10.22 -1.82
N LYS A 47 -8.15 -11.35 -1.56
CA LYS A 47 -8.19 -12.01 -0.24
C LYS A 47 -6.94 -11.67 0.58
N PRO A 48 -7.09 -11.33 1.88
CA PRO A 48 -5.97 -11.13 2.76
C PRO A 48 -5.17 -12.42 2.95
N ASP A 49 -3.86 -12.28 3.09
CA ASP A 49 -3.01 -13.39 3.53
C ASP A 49 -3.28 -13.76 4.99
N VAL A 50 -2.87 -14.97 5.38
CA VAL A 50 -2.99 -15.44 6.77
C VAL A 50 -2.29 -14.46 7.72
N GLY A 51 -3.01 -14.05 8.76
CA GLY A 51 -2.51 -13.14 9.78
C GLY A 51 -2.61 -11.65 9.44
N ILE A 52 -3.03 -11.29 8.22
CA ILE A 52 -3.33 -9.90 7.86
C ILE A 52 -4.64 -9.47 8.50
N LYS A 53 -4.59 -8.36 9.22
CA LYS A 53 -5.73 -7.69 9.85
C LYS A 53 -5.75 -6.22 9.44
N PRO A 54 -6.92 -5.55 9.48
CA PRO A 54 -6.99 -4.10 9.35
C PRO A 54 -6.04 -3.40 10.34
N TYR A 55 -5.51 -2.24 9.96
CA TYR A 55 -4.64 -1.44 10.82
C TYR A 55 -5.37 -1.06 12.11
N SER A 56 -4.69 -1.12 13.26
CA SER A 56 -5.23 -0.47 14.47
C SER A 56 -5.38 1.04 14.24
N PRO A 57 -6.26 1.74 14.98
CA PRO A 57 -6.42 3.19 14.89
C PRO A 57 -5.09 3.96 14.88
N LEU A 58 -4.17 3.65 15.81
CA LEU A 58 -2.87 4.31 15.90
C LEU A 58 -2.02 4.10 14.64
N ARG A 59 -2.04 2.88 14.10
CA ARG A 59 -1.30 2.52 12.87
C ARG A 59 -1.91 3.13 11.62
N LEU A 60 -3.24 3.21 11.55
CA LEU A 60 -3.94 3.89 10.47
C LEU A 60 -3.50 5.36 10.41
N MET A 61 -3.47 6.04 11.55
CA MET A 61 -2.99 7.42 11.60
C MET A 61 -1.50 7.52 11.26
N GLY A 62 -0.67 6.58 11.73
CA GLY A 62 0.75 6.52 11.37
C GLY A 62 0.99 6.33 9.88
N ARG A 63 0.17 5.51 9.22
CA ARG A 63 0.17 5.33 7.78
C ARG A 63 -0.21 6.60 7.03
N ASP A 64 -1.20 7.33 7.54
CA ASP A 64 -1.60 8.61 6.94
C ASP A 64 -0.50 9.67 7.10
N ILE A 65 0.26 9.65 8.21
CA ILE A 65 1.47 10.47 8.40
C ILE A 65 2.57 10.04 7.41
N TYR A 66 2.81 8.74 7.23
CA TYR A 66 3.76 8.22 6.24
C TYR A 66 3.44 8.73 4.81
N ILE A 67 2.15 8.80 4.47
CA ILE A 67 1.67 9.40 3.22
C ILE A 67 1.92 10.90 3.18
N ARG A 68 1.53 11.62 4.25
CA ARG A 68 1.66 13.08 4.36
C ARG A 68 3.11 13.55 4.22
N GLU A 69 4.04 12.80 4.82
CA GLU A 69 5.48 13.09 4.81
C GLU A 69 6.19 12.62 3.52
N GLY A 70 5.46 12.00 2.59
CA GLY A 70 5.99 11.59 1.28
C GLY A 70 7.02 10.47 1.35
N CYS A 71 7.03 9.67 2.42
CA CYS A 71 8.02 8.61 2.62
C CYS A 71 8.07 7.61 1.46
N VAL A 72 6.90 7.35 0.83
CA VAL A 72 6.75 6.50 -0.37
C VAL A 72 7.59 6.96 -1.57
N GLY A 73 8.00 8.24 -1.62
CA GLY A 73 8.86 8.77 -2.67
C GLY A 73 10.32 8.32 -2.56
N CYS A 74 10.74 7.86 -1.38
CA CYS A 74 12.09 7.35 -1.13
C CYS A 74 12.12 5.86 -0.77
N HIS A 75 11.04 5.35 -0.20
CA HIS A 75 10.94 4.00 0.33
C HIS A 75 9.82 3.22 -0.35
N SER A 76 10.16 2.07 -0.90
CA SER A 76 9.18 1.11 -1.39
C SER A 76 8.67 0.22 -0.26
N GLN A 77 7.50 -0.37 -0.47
CA GLN A 77 6.94 -1.44 0.36
C GLN A 77 6.52 -2.61 -0.52
N GLN A 78 7.45 -3.08 -1.36
CA GLN A 78 7.22 -4.19 -2.29
C GLN A 78 8.54 -4.91 -2.55
N VAL A 79 8.81 -5.96 -1.80
CA VAL A 79 9.98 -6.83 -2.01
C VAL A 79 9.73 -7.71 -3.23
N ARG A 80 10.62 -7.66 -4.21
CA ARG A 80 10.52 -8.47 -5.43
C ARG A 80 10.97 -9.91 -5.18
N THR A 81 10.62 -10.81 -6.08
CA THR A 81 10.94 -12.27 -6.01
C THR A 81 12.40 -12.60 -6.35
N LEU A 82 13.27 -11.60 -6.46
CA LEU A 82 14.69 -11.79 -6.75
C LEU A 82 15.42 -12.27 -5.48
N GLN A 83 16.30 -13.26 -5.61
CA GLN A 83 17.06 -13.80 -4.48
C GLN A 83 17.77 -12.71 -3.66
N ALA A 84 18.48 -11.80 -4.33
CA ALA A 84 19.20 -10.71 -3.69
C ALA A 84 18.28 -9.76 -2.89
N GLU A 85 17.01 -9.61 -3.29
CA GLU A 85 16.05 -8.85 -2.51
C GLU A 85 15.54 -9.63 -1.32
N THR A 86 15.28 -10.93 -1.51
CA THR A 86 14.80 -11.76 -0.42
C THR A 86 15.83 -11.94 0.68
N GLU A 87 17.12 -12.02 0.33
CA GLU A 87 18.21 -12.06 1.30
C GLU A 87 18.37 -10.74 2.06
N ARG A 88 18.18 -9.61 1.38
CA ARG A 88 18.30 -8.27 1.98
C ARG A 88 17.10 -7.88 2.84
N TYR A 89 15.90 -8.07 2.32
CA TYR A 89 14.65 -7.56 2.89
C TYR A 89 13.76 -8.65 3.49
N GLY A 90 14.03 -9.93 3.25
CA GLY A 90 13.17 -11.03 3.70
C GLY A 90 12.17 -11.46 2.61
N HIS A 91 11.19 -12.30 2.98
CA HIS A 91 10.25 -12.89 2.01
C HIS A 91 9.64 -11.85 1.06
N PHE A 92 9.53 -12.18 -0.23
CA PHE A 92 8.92 -11.30 -1.24
C PHE A 92 7.48 -10.90 -0.86
N SER A 93 7.05 -9.73 -1.33
CA SER A 93 5.70 -9.22 -1.05
C SER A 93 4.65 -9.97 -1.87
N THR A 94 3.56 -10.34 -1.22
CA THR A 94 2.38 -10.97 -1.86
C THR A 94 1.21 -9.98 -1.92
N ALA A 95 0.34 -10.14 -2.92
CA ALA A 95 -0.79 -9.24 -3.12
C ALA A 95 -1.77 -9.21 -1.92
N GLY A 96 -1.88 -10.34 -1.20
CA GLY A 96 -2.70 -10.48 0.00
C GLY A 96 -2.28 -9.60 1.19
N GLU A 97 -1.07 -9.04 1.17
CA GLU A 97 -0.56 -8.19 2.26
C GLU A 97 -1.08 -6.75 2.18
N SER A 98 -1.36 -6.26 0.98
CA SER A 98 -1.79 -4.88 0.74
C SER A 98 -3.28 -4.74 0.45
N VAL A 99 -4.10 -5.77 0.71
CA VAL A 99 -5.54 -5.76 0.39
C VAL A 99 -6.33 -4.68 1.14
N TYR A 100 -5.83 -4.24 2.30
CA TYR A 100 -6.44 -3.16 3.09
C TYR A 100 -5.76 -1.81 2.90
N ASP A 101 -4.79 -1.71 1.97
CA ASP A 101 -4.08 -0.46 1.71
C ASP A 101 -4.86 0.42 0.73
N HIS A 102 -5.50 1.46 1.26
CA HIS A 102 -6.17 2.49 0.48
C HIS A 102 -5.48 3.85 0.71
N PRO A 103 -4.66 4.35 -0.23
CA PRO A 103 -4.14 3.69 -1.44
C PRO A 103 -2.95 2.73 -1.16
N PHE A 104 -2.55 1.92 -2.13
CA PHE A 104 -1.35 1.08 -1.99
C PHE A 104 -0.08 1.94 -1.80
N LEU A 105 0.90 1.44 -1.03
CA LEU A 105 2.17 2.13 -0.73
C LEU A 105 3.41 1.38 -1.23
N TRP A 106 3.27 0.62 -2.30
CA TRP A 106 4.34 -0.21 -2.89
C TRP A 106 5.59 0.60 -3.26
N GLY A 107 5.44 1.89 -3.58
CA GLY A 107 6.51 2.79 -4.00
C GLY A 107 7.00 2.53 -5.43
N SER A 108 7.72 3.49 -5.98
CA SER A 108 8.27 3.44 -7.35
C SER A 108 9.76 3.75 -7.42
N LYS A 109 10.37 4.13 -6.28
CA LYS A 109 11.78 4.51 -6.16
C LYS A 109 12.33 4.02 -4.83
N ARG A 110 13.64 3.73 -4.81
CA ARG A 110 14.41 3.35 -3.63
C ARG A 110 15.62 4.27 -3.47
N THR A 111 15.39 5.44 -2.89
CA THR A 111 16.49 6.28 -2.37
C THR A 111 16.93 5.73 -1.02
N GLY A 112 15.97 5.33 -0.19
CA GLY A 112 16.19 4.53 1.00
C GLY A 112 15.84 3.05 0.77
N PRO A 113 16.08 2.18 1.78
CA PRO A 113 15.75 0.76 1.70
C PRO A 113 14.25 0.49 1.59
N ASP A 114 13.88 -0.72 1.12
CA ASP A 114 12.48 -1.18 1.17
C ASP A 114 12.04 -1.40 2.63
N LEU A 115 10.80 -1.01 2.95
CA LEU A 115 10.23 -1.04 4.29
C LEU A 115 9.16 -2.13 4.49
N ALA A 116 8.82 -2.93 3.49
CA ALA A 116 7.74 -3.93 3.59
C ALA A 116 7.95 -4.97 4.69
N ARG A 117 9.17 -5.07 5.23
CA ARG A 117 9.61 -6.06 6.23
C ARG A 117 10.38 -5.42 7.38
N VAL A 118 10.19 -4.12 7.62
CA VAL A 118 10.92 -3.40 8.67
C VAL A 118 10.42 -3.70 10.08
N GLY A 119 9.21 -4.28 10.20
CA GLY A 119 8.57 -4.56 11.48
C GLY A 119 9.42 -5.36 12.45
N GLY A 120 9.77 -4.74 13.57
CA GLY A 120 10.64 -5.25 14.63
C GLY A 120 12.09 -5.56 14.20
N ARG A 121 12.56 -5.10 13.04
CA ARG A 121 14.00 -5.16 12.68
C ARG A 121 14.82 -4.21 13.54
N TYR A 122 14.22 -3.10 13.94
CA TYR A 122 14.80 -2.05 14.77
C TYR A 122 13.90 -1.80 15.97
N SER A 123 14.47 -1.34 17.09
CA SER A 123 13.70 -0.93 18.26
C SER A 123 12.93 0.36 17.98
N ASP A 124 11.88 0.63 18.77
CA ASP A 124 11.14 1.88 18.70
C ASP A 124 12.06 3.08 18.93
N ASP A 125 12.98 2.98 19.90
CA ASP A 125 13.96 4.04 20.17
C ASP A 125 14.87 4.30 18.97
N TRP A 126 15.31 3.26 18.27
CA TRP A 126 16.09 3.42 17.04
C TRP A 126 15.26 4.15 15.98
N GLN A 127 13.99 3.78 15.80
CA GLN A 127 13.11 4.45 14.84
C GLN A 127 12.92 5.93 15.19
N ARG A 128 12.74 6.27 16.47
CA ARG A 128 12.60 7.66 16.93
C ARG A 128 13.86 8.47 16.68
N ILE A 129 15.03 7.95 17.07
CA ILE A 129 16.31 8.63 16.83
C ILE A 129 16.52 8.82 15.33
N HIS A 130 16.32 7.77 14.53
CA HIS A 130 16.45 7.81 13.08
C HIS A 130 15.49 8.81 12.43
N LEU A 131 14.22 8.86 12.84
CA LEU A 131 13.25 9.82 12.29
C LEU A 131 13.60 11.27 12.64
N ARG A 132 14.02 11.53 13.88
CA ARG A 132 14.39 12.88 14.33
C ARG A 132 15.63 13.40 13.63
N ASN A 133 16.64 12.54 13.46
CA ASN A 133 17.84 12.84 12.71
C ASN A 133 18.50 11.55 12.19
N PRO A 134 18.29 11.19 10.91
CA PRO A 134 18.82 9.94 10.36
C PRO A 134 20.35 9.81 10.47
N ARG A 135 21.07 10.95 10.48
CA ARG A 135 22.53 10.98 10.55
C ARG A 135 23.09 10.57 11.90
N ASP A 136 22.29 10.56 12.97
CA ASP A 136 22.76 10.18 14.30
C ASP A 136 23.00 8.68 14.43
N VAL A 137 22.31 7.88 13.60
CA VAL A 137 22.45 6.40 13.57
C VAL A 137 23.00 5.88 12.25
N VAL A 138 22.89 6.66 11.17
CA VAL A 138 23.43 6.34 9.84
C VAL A 138 24.06 7.62 9.27
N PRO A 139 25.35 7.90 9.55
CA PRO A 139 26.01 9.16 9.20
C PRO A 139 25.90 9.57 7.72
N GLU A 140 25.91 8.60 6.82
CA GLU A 140 25.80 8.75 5.37
C GLU A 140 24.36 8.90 4.87
N SER A 141 23.36 8.92 5.76
CA SER A 141 21.95 8.97 5.37
C SER A 141 21.60 10.26 4.65
N VAL A 142 20.92 10.08 3.50
CA VAL A 142 20.35 11.17 2.70
C VAL A 142 18.88 11.44 3.07
N MET A 143 18.29 10.66 3.97
CA MET A 143 16.91 10.83 4.42
C MET A 143 16.74 12.20 5.12
N PRO A 144 15.66 12.96 4.88
CA PRO A 144 15.38 14.18 5.64
C PRO A 144 15.15 13.89 7.12
N SER A 145 15.42 14.89 7.97
CA SER A 145 15.09 14.84 9.40
C SER A 145 13.64 15.25 9.62
N TYR A 146 12.90 14.51 10.46
CA TYR A 146 11.49 14.74 10.80
C TYR A 146 11.28 15.07 12.31
N PRO A 147 12.05 16.00 12.91
CA PRO A 147 12.00 16.24 14.36
C PRO A 147 10.67 16.82 14.85
N TRP A 148 9.84 17.37 13.96
CA TRP A 148 8.52 17.91 14.33
C TRP A 148 7.55 16.83 14.79
N LEU A 149 7.69 15.59 14.32
CA LEU A 149 6.79 14.48 14.67
C LEU A 149 6.79 14.17 16.17
N GLU A 150 7.89 14.42 16.87
CA GLU A 150 7.99 14.25 18.32
C GLU A 150 7.03 15.20 19.06
N LYS A 151 6.94 16.45 18.59
CA LYS A 151 6.19 17.53 19.27
C LYS A 151 4.76 17.67 18.75
N ALA A 152 4.49 17.16 17.54
CA ALA A 152 3.19 17.24 16.92
C ALA A 152 2.19 16.30 17.63
N GLN A 153 1.05 16.85 18.02
CA GLN A 153 -0.05 16.05 18.56
C GLN A 153 -0.74 15.31 17.43
N LEU A 154 -1.06 14.04 17.65
CA LEU A 154 -1.78 13.23 16.68
C LEU A 154 -3.21 13.78 16.50
N PRO A 155 -3.66 14.10 15.27
CA PRO A 155 -5.06 14.48 15.05
C PRO A 155 -5.98 13.29 15.33
N THR A 156 -6.93 13.45 16.25
CA THR A 156 -7.83 12.37 16.69
C THR A 156 -9.30 12.60 16.30
N ASN A 157 -9.63 13.78 15.79
CA ASN A 157 -11.00 14.24 15.55
C ASN A 157 -11.71 13.51 14.41
N ASP A 158 -10.98 12.93 13.45
CA ASP A 158 -11.54 12.34 12.24
C ASP A 158 -11.28 10.82 12.09
N VAL A 159 -10.60 10.18 13.06
CA VAL A 159 -10.24 8.75 12.97
C VAL A 159 -11.45 7.85 12.73
N GLN A 160 -12.56 8.11 13.40
CA GLN A 160 -13.79 7.33 13.23
C GLN A 160 -14.39 7.51 11.82
N ALA A 161 -14.33 8.73 11.28
CA ALA A 161 -14.80 9.01 9.93
C ALA A 161 -13.92 8.30 8.88
N ARG A 162 -12.59 8.29 9.09
CA ARG A 162 -11.62 7.55 8.25
C ARG A 162 -11.90 6.06 8.27
N MET A 163 -12.05 5.46 9.45
CA MET A 163 -12.35 4.02 9.58
C MET A 163 -13.69 3.66 8.92
N ARG A 164 -14.75 4.48 9.10
CA ARG A 164 -16.02 4.27 8.41
C ARG A 164 -15.90 4.40 6.89
N ALA A 165 -15.04 5.29 6.39
CA ALA A 165 -14.75 5.37 4.96
C ALA A 165 -14.06 4.08 4.47
N LEU A 166 -13.12 3.53 5.22
CA LEU A 166 -12.46 2.26 4.91
C LEU A 166 -13.43 1.07 4.97
N VAL A 167 -14.41 1.06 5.88
CA VAL A 167 -15.49 0.07 5.90
C VAL A 167 -16.29 0.10 4.59
N ARG A 168 -16.63 1.29 4.08
CA ARG A 168 -17.29 1.42 2.77
C ARG A 168 -16.44 0.91 1.61
N LEU A 169 -15.12 0.89 1.77
CA LEU A 169 -14.16 0.35 0.79
C LEU A 169 -13.88 -1.16 0.98
N GLY A 170 -14.52 -1.81 1.96
CA GLY A 170 -14.42 -3.25 2.20
C GLY A 170 -13.46 -3.67 3.32
N VAL A 171 -12.86 -2.73 4.05
CA VAL A 171 -12.02 -3.04 5.21
C VAL A 171 -12.91 -3.45 6.40
N PRO A 172 -12.74 -4.66 6.98
CA PRO A 172 -13.70 -5.20 7.94
C PRO A 172 -13.49 -4.70 9.38
N TYR A 173 -13.56 -3.38 9.60
CA TYR A 173 -13.64 -2.84 10.96
C TYR A 173 -15.01 -3.09 11.58
N THR A 174 -15.03 -3.39 12.87
CA THR A 174 -16.24 -3.48 13.69
C THR A 174 -16.61 -2.10 14.27
N GLU A 175 -17.90 -1.87 14.54
CA GLU A 175 -18.33 -0.64 15.22
C GLU A 175 -17.69 -0.47 16.60
N ALA A 176 -17.36 -1.57 17.29
CA ALA A 176 -16.66 -1.53 18.57
C ALA A 176 -15.23 -0.98 18.43
N GLU A 177 -14.50 -1.39 17.39
CA GLU A 177 -13.16 -0.85 17.09
C GLU A 177 -13.23 0.63 16.71
N ILE A 178 -14.22 1.02 15.89
CA ILE A 178 -14.44 2.42 15.50
C ILE A 178 -14.78 3.27 16.73
N ALA A 179 -15.64 2.79 17.62
CA ALA A 179 -16.02 3.50 18.83
C ALA A 179 -14.84 3.74 19.78
N LYS A 180 -13.94 2.76 19.91
CA LYS A 180 -12.75 2.82 20.78
C LYS A 180 -11.58 3.60 20.20
N ALA A 181 -11.56 3.83 18.89
CA ALA A 181 -10.46 4.47 18.19
C ALA A 181 -9.96 5.78 18.83
N PRO A 182 -10.81 6.75 19.24
CA PRO A 182 -10.33 7.99 19.85
C PRO A 182 -9.57 7.79 21.17
N GLU A 183 -9.93 6.76 21.93
CA GLU A 183 -9.26 6.45 23.21
C GLU A 183 -7.85 5.92 22.98
N GLU A 184 -7.65 5.07 21.96
CA GLU A 184 -6.35 4.52 21.59
C GLU A 184 -5.34 5.58 21.13
N LEU A 185 -5.84 6.71 20.61
CA LEU A 185 -5.00 7.81 20.13
C LEU A 185 -4.67 8.84 21.22
N LYS A 186 -5.30 8.76 22.39
CA LYS A 186 -5.19 9.80 23.42
C LYS A 186 -3.75 9.92 23.94
N GLY A 187 -3.20 11.12 23.85
CA GLY A 187 -1.86 11.43 24.34
C GLY A 187 -0.72 10.88 23.47
N LYS A 188 -1.02 10.38 22.27
CA LYS A 188 -0.01 9.95 21.30
C LYS A 188 0.47 11.11 20.44
N SER A 189 1.75 11.11 20.12
CA SER A 189 2.33 12.03 19.13
C SER A 189 2.19 11.46 17.71
N GLU A 190 2.48 12.29 16.71
CA GLU A 190 2.62 11.81 15.33
C GLU A 190 3.77 10.80 15.19
N GLU A 191 4.87 10.99 15.93
CA GLU A 191 5.97 10.04 15.97
C GLU A 191 5.53 8.68 16.51
N ASP A 192 4.73 8.63 17.60
CA ASP A 192 4.21 7.37 18.14
C ASP A 192 3.40 6.61 17.08
N ALA A 193 2.56 7.32 16.34
CA ALA A 193 1.74 6.73 15.30
C ALA A 193 2.59 6.19 14.16
N LEU A 194 3.56 6.97 13.66
CA LEU A 194 4.44 6.56 12.58
C LEU A 194 5.31 5.36 12.97
N VAL A 195 5.88 5.36 14.18
CA VAL A 195 6.64 4.22 14.68
C VAL A 195 5.75 2.98 14.79
N ALA A 196 4.53 3.11 15.34
CA ALA A 196 3.59 2.00 15.41
C ALA A 196 3.24 1.44 14.02
N TYR A 197 3.09 2.29 13.00
CA TYR A 197 2.89 1.85 11.62
C TYR A 197 4.10 1.03 11.10
N LEU A 198 5.30 1.58 11.22
CA LEU A 198 6.55 0.94 10.76
C LEU A 198 6.79 -0.40 11.45
N GLN A 199 6.50 -0.50 12.75
CA GLN A 199 6.77 -1.70 13.54
C GLN A 199 5.93 -2.92 13.15
N GLU A 200 4.82 -2.75 12.44
CA GLU A 200 3.99 -3.87 12.02
C GLU A 200 4.14 -4.23 10.53
N LEU A 201 4.92 -3.48 9.76
CA LEU A 201 5.16 -3.79 8.35
C LEU A 201 5.85 -5.16 8.18
N GLY A 202 5.10 -6.11 7.61
CA GLY A 202 5.59 -7.45 7.27
C GLY A 202 5.73 -8.43 8.44
N THR A 203 5.19 -8.11 9.62
CA THR A 203 5.30 -8.98 10.81
C THR A 203 4.55 -10.31 10.65
N ASN A 204 3.48 -10.33 9.85
CA ASN A 204 2.74 -11.54 9.47
C ASN A 204 3.62 -12.61 8.80
N ARG A 205 4.74 -12.23 8.17
CA ARG A 205 5.66 -13.15 7.48
C ARG A 205 6.91 -13.49 8.29
N ARG A 206 7.18 -12.81 9.42
CA ARG A 206 8.42 -12.98 10.18
C ARG A 206 8.53 -14.34 10.89
N ASN A 207 7.40 -14.90 11.31
CA ASN A 207 7.32 -16.17 12.03
C ASN A 207 6.85 -17.34 11.15
N VAL A 208 6.65 -17.12 9.85
CA VAL A 208 6.34 -18.21 8.92
C VAL A 208 7.64 -18.98 8.68
N ARG A 209 7.83 -20.07 9.43
CA ARG A 209 8.88 -21.05 9.12
C ARG A 209 8.73 -21.48 7.68
N VAL A 210 9.84 -21.48 6.94
CA VAL A 210 9.94 -21.84 5.52
C VAL A 210 9.28 -23.19 5.22
N ASP A 211 9.20 -24.07 6.22
CA ASP A 211 8.57 -25.40 6.14
C ASP A 211 7.05 -25.38 5.87
N ALA A 212 6.35 -24.31 6.25
CA ALA A 212 4.90 -24.19 6.00
C ALA A 212 4.58 -23.91 4.52
N ALA A 213 5.53 -23.38 3.75
CA ALA A 213 5.39 -23.22 2.31
C ALA A 213 5.47 -24.56 1.55
N ALA A 214 6.07 -25.59 2.16
CA ALA A 214 6.11 -26.95 1.62
C ALA A 214 4.83 -27.77 1.88
N ALA A 215 3.88 -27.24 2.68
CA ALA A 215 2.67 -27.93 3.10
C ALA A 215 1.38 -27.42 2.42
N ALA A 216 1.47 -26.66 1.34
CA ALA A 216 0.30 -26.36 0.52
C ALA A 216 -0.14 -27.66 -0.20
N PRO A 217 -1.38 -28.14 -0.02
CA PRO A 217 -1.84 -29.33 -0.74
C PRO A 217 -1.84 -29.03 -2.24
N ALA A 218 -1.30 -29.96 -3.03
CA ALA A 218 -1.49 -29.98 -4.47
C ALA A 218 -2.99 -29.87 -4.75
N LYS A 219 -3.41 -28.80 -5.40
CA LYS A 219 -4.80 -28.63 -5.84
C LYS A 219 -5.07 -29.63 -6.96
N GLU A 220 -6.10 -30.47 -6.79
CA GLU A 220 -6.85 -31.06 -7.90
C GLU A 220 -7.59 -29.96 -8.70
#